data_AF-A0A150MHN9-F1
#
_entry.id   AF-A0A150MHN9-F1
#
_cell.length_a   1.000
_cell.length_b   1.000
_cell.length_c   1.000
_cell.angle_alpha   90.00
_cell.angle_beta   90.00
_cell.angle_gamma   90.00
#
_symmetry.space_group_name_H-M   'P 1'
#
loop_
_entity.id
_entity.type
_entity.pdbx_description
1 polymer ?
#
loop_
_entity_poly.entity_id
_entity_poly.type
_entity_poly.pdbx_seq_one_letter_code
_entity_poly.pdbx_strand_id
1 'polypeptide(L)'
;MGHFSEEKQGVLYTAASYLLWGVLPLYWKLLEARPALEILAHRIIWSFAFMIILLAATAVPLLYFAKGAKRVSMTMLGFLQYISPTISLLLGVFLFGEPFTRAHLYAFSCIWTALIVFSVVQIKQAPGQKKWKRSSLKA
;
A
#
# COMPACT_ATOMS: atom_id res chain seq x y z
N MET A 1 -22.20 13.35 -26.97
CA MET A 1 -21.23 12.23 -27.07
C MET A 1 -21.80 11.07 -26.27
N GLY A 2 -22.12 9.96 -26.95
CA GLY A 2 -23.12 8.98 -26.52
C GLY A 2 -22.75 8.16 -25.29
N HIS A 3 -23.67 8.10 -24.33
CA HIS A 3 -23.65 7.19 -23.19
C HIS A 3 -24.10 5.81 -23.70
N PHE A 4 -23.16 4.96 -24.10
CA PHE A 4 -23.46 3.56 -24.44
C PHE A 4 -23.97 2.85 -23.18
N SER A 5 -25.05 2.05 -23.27
CA SER A 5 -25.56 1.29 -22.13
C SER A 5 -24.49 0.32 -21.62
N GLU A 6 -24.39 0.14 -20.30
CA GLU A 6 -23.40 -0.74 -19.65
C GLU A 6 -23.39 -2.15 -20.26
N GLU A 7 -24.55 -2.61 -20.73
CA GLU A 7 -24.73 -3.86 -21.46
C GLU A 7 -23.91 -3.91 -22.77
N LYS A 8 -23.91 -2.85 -23.58
CA LYS A 8 -23.13 -2.78 -24.84
C LYS A 8 -21.63 -2.77 -24.56
N GLN A 9 -21.20 -2.12 -23.49
CA GLN A 9 -19.80 -2.14 -23.05
C GLN A 9 -19.40 -3.53 -22.56
N GLY A 10 -20.23 -4.18 -21.75
CA GLY A 10 -20.03 -5.56 -21.29
C GLY A 10 -19.92 -6.54 -22.46
N VAL A 11 -20.84 -6.48 -23.43
CA VAL A 11 -20.78 -7.31 -24.64
C VAL A 11 -19.49 -7.07 -25.43
N LEU A 12 -19.07 -5.81 -25.57
CA LEU A 12 -17.83 -5.45 -26.26
C LEU A 12 -16.58 -5.99 -25.53
N TYR A 13 -16.50 -5.85 -24.21
CA TYR A 13 -15.38 -6.37 -23.41
C TYR A 13 -15.32 -7.89 -23.45
N THR A 14 -16.48 -8.56 -23.39
CA THR A 14 -16.54 -10.03 -23.45
C THR A 14 -16.11 -10.53 -24.83
N ALA A 15 -16.59 -9.90 -25.91
CA ALA A 15 -16.15 -10.21 -27.26
C ALA A 15 -14.63 -9.97 -27.45
N ALA A 16 -14.10 -8.85 -26.94
CA ALA A 16 -12.67 -8.56 -26.99
C ALA A 16 -11.83 -9.56 -26.19
N SER A 17 -12.31 -9.99 -25.01
CA SER A 17 -11.67 -11.03 -24.20
C SER A 17 -11.60 -12.36 -24.94
N TYR A 18 -12.72 -12.80 -25.55
CA TYR A 18 -12.73 -14.04 -26.34
C TYR A 18 -11.84 -13.95 -27.59
N LEU A 19 -11.76 -12.79 -28.23
CA LEU A 19 -10.82 -12.57 -29.33
C LEU A 19 -9.37 -12.63 -28.85
N LEU A 20 -9.04 -11.96 -27.74
CA LEU A 20 -7.70 -12.01 -27.12
C LEU A 20 -7.30 -13.44 -26.73
N TRP A 21 -8.22 -14.20 -26.13
CA TRP A 21 -8.00 -15.60 -25.82
C TRP A 21 -7.90 -16.49 -27.08
N GLY A 22 -8.60 -16.14 -28.16
CA GLY A 22 -8.53 -16.82 -29.46
C GLY A 22 -7.22 -16.60 -30.23
N VAL A 23 -6.48 -15.52 -29.95
CA VAL A 23 -5.13 -15.28 -30.51
C VAL A 23 -4.10 -16.25 -29.91
N LEU A 24 -4.34 -16.78 -28.70
CA LEU A 24 -3.38 -17.63 -28.00
C LEU A 24 -3.10 -18.96 -28.76
N PRO A 25 -4.10 -19.74 -29.22
CA PRO A 25 -3.85 -20.90 -30.09
C PRO A 25 -3.10 -20.55 -31.39
N LEU A 26 -3.38 -19.38 -31.98
CA LEU A 26 -2.70 -18.92 -33.20
C LEU A 26 -1.22 -18.60 -32.93
N TYR A 27 -0.91 -18.00 -31.78
CA TYR A 27 0.46 -17.74 -31.33
C TYR A 27 1.27 -19.04 -31.20
N TRP A 28 0.67 -20.11 -30.67
CA TRP A 28 1.32 -21.41 -30.58
C TRP A 28 1.61 -22.02 -31.96
N LYS A 29 0.68 -21.90 -32.91
CA LYS A 29 0.87 -22.36 -34.28
C LYS A 29 2.00 -21.62 -35.01
N LEU A 30 2.17 -20.32 -34.74
CA LEU A 30 3.26 -19.50 -35.29
C LEU A 30 4.64 -19.86 -34.70
N LEU A 31 4.68 -20.54 -33.56
CA LEU A 31 5.88 -20.87 -32.81
C LEU A 31 6.39 -22.31 -33.01
N GLU A 32 5.67 -23.16 -33.75
CA GLU A 32 6.05 -24.57 -33.99
C GLU A 32 7.46 -24.72 -34.61
N ALA A 33 7.97 -23.69 -35.28
CA ALA A 33 9.31 -23.68 -35.87
C ALA A 33 10.45 -23.32 -34.88
N ARG A 34 10.14 -22.89 -33.65
CA ARG A 34 11.15 -22.48 -32.65
C ARG A 34 11.22 -23.50 -31.51
N PRO A 35 12.43 -23.83 -31.02
CA PRO A 35 12.59 -24.81 -29.94
C PRO A 35 11.88 -24.36 -28.66
N ALA A 36 11.14 -25.27 -28.03
CA ALA A 36 10.32 -25.01 -26.85
C ALA A 36 11.10 -24.38 -25.68
N LEU A 37 12.40 -24.70 -25.56
CA LEU A 37 13.28 -24.19 -24.52
C LEU A 37 13.51 -22.67 -24.65
N GLU A 38 13.63 -22.13 -25.87
CA GLU A 38 13.80 -20.69 -26.08
C GLU A 38 12.56 -19.91 -25.62
N ILE A 39 11.37 -20.42 -25.94
CA ILE A 39 10.08 -19.80 -25.56
C ILE A 39 9.93 -19.82 -24.04
N LEU A 40 10.27 -20.95 -23.41
CA LEU A 40 10.21 -21.10 -21.96
C LEU A 40 11.21 -20.17 -21.27
N ALA A 41 12.44 -20.07 -21.77
CA ALA A 41 13.45 -19.16 -21.24
C ALA A 41 12.96 -17.70 -21.26
N HIS A 42 12.40 -17.24 -22.39
CA HIS A 42 11.82 -15.89 -22.48
C HIS A 42 10.70 -15.67 -21.47
N ARG A 43 9.79 -16.65 -21.28
CA ARG A 43 8.72 -16.55 -20.28
C ARG A 43 9.26 -16.44 -18.86
N ILE A 44 10.25 -17.24 -18.51
CA ILE A 44 10.88 -17.22 -17.18
C ILE A 44 11.55 -15.86 -16.95
N ILE A 45 12.31 -15.36 -17.93
CA ILE A 45 13.01 -14.07 -17.83
C ILE A 45 12.02 -12.92 -17.62
N TRP A 46 10.97 -12.83 -18.46
CA TRP A 46 9.97 -11.76 -18.33
C TRP A 46 9.13 -11.88 -17.07
N SER A 47 8.74 -13.10 -16.69
CA SER A 47 8.00 -13.32 -15.44
C SER A 47 8.85 -12.94 -14.22
N PHE A 48 10.13 -13.30 -14.21
CA PHE A 48 11.05 -12.94 -13.14
C PHE A 48 11.25 -11.42 -13.07
N ALA A 49 11.50 -10.77 -14.21
CA ALA A 49 11.62 -9.31 -14.27
C ALA A 49 10.36 -8.62 -13.75
N PHE A 50 9.18 -9.06 -14.19
CA PHE A 50 7.90 -8.54 -13.71
C PHE A 50 7.71 -8.76 -12.20
N MET A 51 8.07 -9.93 -11.68
CA MET A 51 8.02 -10.24 -10.25
C MET A 51 8.94 -9.33 -9.43
N ILE A 52 10.16 -9.07 -9.90
CA ILE A 52 11.10 -8.17 -9.24
C ILE A 52 10.55 -6.74 -9.19
N ILE A 53 9.91 -6.28 -10.26
CA ILE A 53 9.28 -4.94 -10.29
C ILE A 53 8.14 -4.86 -9.26
N LEU A 54 7.25 -5.84 -9.22
CA LEU A 54 6.16 -5.89 -8.24
C LEU A 54 6.67 -5.99 -6.81
N LEU A 55 7.70 -6.81 -6.59
CA LEU A 55 8.35 -6.94 -5.29
C LEU A 55 8.99 -5.62 -4.87
N ALA A 56 9.70 -4.93 -5.76
CA ALA A 56 10.27 -3.63 -5.46
C ALA A 56 9.17 -2.61 -5.11
N ALA A 57 8.09 -2.54 -5.88
CA ALA A 57 6.99 -1.62 -5.64
C ALA A 57 6.31 -1.83 -4.26
N THR A 58 6.30 -3.06 -3.75
CA THR A 58 5.63 -3.41 -2.48
C THR A 58 6.60 -3.48 -1.29
N ALA A 59 7.76 -4.10 -1.46
CA ALA A 59 8.74 -4.32 -0.40
C ALA A 59 9.55 -3.06 -0.08
N VAL A 60 9.88 -2.22 -1.07
CA VAL A 60 10.69 -1.02 -0.84
C VAL A 60 10.02 -0.05 0.14
N PRO A 61 8.75 0.35 -0.04
CA PRO A 61 8.05 1.19 0.94
C PRO A 61 8.02 0.58 2.34
N LEU A 62 7.78 -0.74 2.43
CA LEU A 62 7.73 -1.45 3.70
C LEU A 62 9.10 -1.51 4.40
N LEU A 63 10.19 -1.70 3.65
CA LEU A 63 11.55 -1.70 4.19
C LEU A 63 11.96 -0.30 4.68
N TYR A 64 11.62 0.76 3.96
CA TYR A 64 11.84 2.13 4.42
C TYR A 64 11.04 2.41 5.71
N PHE A 65 9.77 1.99 5.75
CA PHE A 65 8.96 2.09 6.97
C PHE A 65 9.59 1.30 8.13
N ALA A 66 9.98 0.04 7.92
CA ALA A 66 10.58 -0.79 8.95
C ALA A 66 11.92 -0.23 9.46
N LYS A 67 12.73 0.35 8.56
CA LYS A 67 14.00 0.99 8.93
C LYS A 67 13.77 2.28 9.72
N GLY A 68 12.76 3.07 9.35
CA GLY A 68 12.32 4.25 10.10
C GLY A 68 11.77 3.86 11.47
N ALA A 69 10.90 2.85 11.50
CA ALA A 69 10.19 2.37 12.69
C ALA A 69 11.14 1.98 13.84
N LYS A 70 12.26 1.33 13.51
CA LYS A 70 13.29 0.95 14.51
C LYS A 70 14.01 2.15 15.16
N ARG A 71 13.93 3.34 14.56
CA ARG A 71 14.56 4.57 15.09
C ARG A 71 13.60 5.47 15.86
N VAL A 72 12.31 5.14 15.89
CA VAL A 72 11.27 5.89 16.56
C VAL A 72 10.83 5.14 17.81
N SER A 73 10.48 5.83 18.89
CA SER A 73 9.94 5.18 20.09
C SER A 73 8.60 4.51 19.75
N MET A 74 8.28 3.40 20.42
CA MET A 74 7.05 2.62 20.20
C MET A 74 5.79 3.51 20.23
N THR A 75 5.78 4.50 21.12
CA THR A 75 4.72 5.52 21.22
C THR A 75 4.65 6.44 20.00
N MET A 76 5.78 6.94 19.52
CA MET A 76 5.86 7.83 18.35
C MET A 76 5.46 7.11 17.06
N LEU A 77 5.73 5.80 16.98
CA LEU A 77 5.23 4.97 15.88
C LEU A 77 3.69 4.92 15.85
N GLY A 78 3.06 4.75 17.02
CA GLY A 78 1.60 4.78 17.16
C GLY A 78 1.00 6.10 16.70
N PHE A 79 1.61 7.24 17.06
CA PHE A 79 1.19 8.57 16.58
C PHE A 79 1.28 8.69 15.06
N LEU A 80 2.40 8.26 14.46
CA LEU A 80 2.59 8.34 13.01
C LEU A 80 1.60 7.46 12.24
N GLN A 81 1.12 6.36 12.81
CA GLN A 81 0.13 5.50 12.15
C GLN A 81 -1.24 6.17 11.99
N TYR A 82 -1.60 7.16 12.82
CA TYR A 82 -2.85 7.93 12.65
C TYR A 82 -2.87 8.83 11.41
N ILE A 83 -1.71 9.05 10.79
CA ILE A 83 -1.63 9.73 9.49
C ILE A 83 -2.29 8.87 8.39
N SER A 84 -2.18 7.53 8.48
CA SER A 84 -2.74 6.60 7.49
C SER A 84 -4.27 6.71 7.29
N PRO A 85 -5.11 6.61 8.34
CA PRO A 85 -6.56 6.79 8.20
C PRO A 85 -6.93 8.23 7.79
N THR A 86 -6.14 9.23 8.17
CA THR A 86 -6.35 10.63 7.73
C THR A 86 -6.14 10.77 6.23
N ILE A 87 -5.04 10.24 5.70
CA ILE A 87 -4.76 10.22 4.26
C ILE A 87 -5.81 9.40 3.52
N SER A 88 -6.21 8.24 4.05
CA SER A 88 -7.25 7.40 3.42
C SER A 88 -8.59 8.13 3.33
N LEU A 89 -9.00 8.85 4.38
CA LEU A 89 -10.20 9.68 4.36
C LEU A 89 -10.11 10.80 3.32
N LEU A 90 -8.97 11.49 3.26
CA LEU A 90 -8.75 12.56 2.27
C LEU A 90 -8.81 12.00 0.83
N LEU A 91 -8.16 10.86 0.57
CA LEU A 91 -8.24 10.21 -0.74
C LEU A 91 -9.66 9.77 -1.07
N GLY A 92 -10.40 9.20 -0.10
CA GLY A 92 -11.81 8.83 -0.25
C GLY A 92 -12.68 10.00 -0.70
N VAL A 93 -12.52 11.16 -0.05
CA VAL A 93 -13.33 12.35 -0.35
C VAL A 93 -12.88 13.06 -1.63
N PHE A 94 -11.57 13.29 -1.81
CA PHE A 94 -11.06 14.12 -2.91
C PHE A 94 -10.82 13.34 -4.21
N LEU A 95 -10.32 12.10 -4.12
CA LEU A 95 -9.97 11.29 -5.29
C LEU A 95 -11.13 10.38 -5.71
N PHE A 96 -11.76 9.70 -4.74
CA PHE A 96 -12.86 8.77 -5.00
C PHE A 96 -14.25 9.43 -4.95
N GLY A 97 -14.34 10.69 -4.51
CA GLY A 97 -15.59 11.45 -4.49
C GLY A 97 -16.62 10.91 -3.51
N GLU A 98 -16.21 10.14 -2.50
CA GLU A 98 -17.13 9.55 -1.53
C GLU A 98 -17.80 10.65 -0.70
N PRO A 99 -19.13 10.55 -0.45
CA PRO A 99 -19.86 11.57 0.28
C PRO A 99 -19.32 11.66 1.71
N PHE A 100 -18.80 12.84 2.07
CA PHE A 100 -18.29 13.09 3.41
C PHE A 100 -19.44 13.14 4.43
N THR A 101 -19.78 11.99 4.98
CA THR A 101 -20.90 11.86 5.93
C THR A 101 -20.53 12.40 7.31
N ARG A 102 -21.54 12.82 8.08
CA ARG A 102 -21.36 13.28 9.47
C ARG A 102 -20.70 12.24 10.37
N ALA A 103 -20.88 10.95 10.08
CA ALA A 103 -20.24 9.86 10.81
C ALA A 103 -18.70 9.88 10.70
N HIS A 104 -18.15 10.18 9.51
CA HIS A 104 -16.71 10.32 9.32
C HIS A 104 -16.12 11.47 10.14
N LEU A 105 -16.84 12.59 10.22
CA LEU A 105 -16.45 13.74 11.03
C LEU A 105 -16.39 13.39 12.53
N TYR A 106 -17.44 12.76 13.06
CA TYR A 106 -17.48 12.38 14.48
C TYR A 106 -16.38 11.37 14.84
N ALA A 107 -16.16 10.36 13.99
CA ALA A 107 -15.09 9.38 14.18
C ALA A 107 -13.70 10.05 14.15
N PHE A 108 -13.47 10.93 13.18
CA PHE A 108 -12.22 11.66 13.03
C PHE A 108 -11.93 12.58 14.23
N SER A 109 -12.93 13.36 14.69
CA SER A 109 -12.80 14.23 15.86
C SER A 109 -12.51 13.44 17.14
N CYS A 110 -13.16 12.29 17.33
CA CYS A 110 -12.93 11.43 18.49
C CYS A 110 -11.47 10.91 18.54
N ILE A 111 -10.97 10.42 17.40
CA ILE A 111 -9.59 9.93 17.26
C ILE A 111 -8.58 11.04 17.59
N TRP A 112 -8.75 12.23 17.02
CA TRP A 112 -7.84 13.35 17.24
C TRP A 112 -7.87 13.87 18.68
N THR A 113 -9.03 13.86 19.34
CA THR A 113 -9.14 14.30 20.74
C THR A 113 -8.40 13.33 21.66
N ALA A 114 -8.58 12.02 21.47
CA ALA A 114 -7.82 10.99 22.18
C ALA A 114 -6.30 11.12 21.94
N LEU A 115 -5.90 11.42 20.69
CA LEU A 115 -4.50 11.62 20.32
C LEU A 115 -3.87 12.83 21.02
N ILE A 116 -4.58 13.95 21.06
CA ILE A 116 -4.11 15.18 21.72
C ILE A 116 -3.96 14.95 23.22
N VAL A 117 -4.96 14.33 23.86
CA VAL A 117 -4.90 14.00 25.29
C VAL A 117 -3.70 13.10 25.58
N PHE A 118 -3.52 12.03 24.81
CA PHE A 118 -2.41 11.11 24.99
C PHE A 118 -1.05 11.76 24.72
N SER A 119 -0.95 12.63 23.70
CA SER A 119 0.28 13.38 23.37
C SER A 119 0.71 14.29 24.51
N VAL A 120 -0.23 15.06 25.09
CA VAL A 120 0.04 15.94 26.23
C VAL A 120 0.47 15.14 27.47
N VAL A 121 -0.12 13.97 27.69
CA VAL A 121 0.28 13.06 28.78
C VAL A 121 1.69 12.50 28.54
N GLN A 122 2.03 12.10 27.32
CA GLN A 122 3.34 11.55 26.98
C GLN A 122 4.49 12.57 27.08
N ILE A 123 4.25 13.82 26.72
CA ILE A 123 5.23 14.91 26.90
C ILE A 123 5.54 15.11 28.40
N LYS A 124 4.51 14.98 29.25
CA LYS A 124 4.68 15.07 30.71
C LYS A 124 5.34 13.82 31.31
N GLN A 125 5.20 12.66 30.66
CA GLN A 125 5.81 11.38 31.04
C GLN A 125 7.20 11.17 30.41
N ALA A 126 7.94 12.22 30.09
CA ALA A 126 9.38 12.13 29.90
C ALA A 126 10.12 12.45 31.23
N PRO A 127 10.02 11.64 32.32
CA PRO A 127 10.91 11.82 33.44
C PRO A 127 12.31 11.42 32.96
N GLY A 128 13.23 12.37 33.08
CA GLY A 128 14.59 12.24 32.57
C GLY A 128 15.24 10.91 32.95
N GLN A 129 16.00 10.36 31.99
CA GLN A 129 17.09 9.40 32.21
C GLN A 129 18.18 10.01 33.12
N LYS A 130 17.85 10.32 34.37
CA LYS A 130 18.78 10.90 35.34
C LYS A 130 18.61 10.22 36.70
N LYS A 131 18.91 8.91 36.79
CA LYS A 131 19.27 8.35 38.12
C LYS A 131 20.01 7.01 38.18
N TRP A 132 20.56 6.47 37.08
CA TRP A 132 21.23 5.16 37.13
C TRP A 132 22.70 5.18 36.67
N LYS A 133 23.49 6.17 37.11
CA LYS A 133 24.95 6.20 36.90
C LYS A 133 25.77 6.79 38.06
N ARG A 134 25.22 6.83 39.27
CA ARG A 134 25.89 7.47 40.42
C ARG A 134 26.12 6.57 41.64
N SER A 135 25.90 5.26 41.56
CA SER A 135 26.14 4.32 42.66
C SER A 135 27.27 3.32 42.44
N SER A 136 27.94 3.30 41.28
CA SER A 136 29.08 2.37 41.01
C SER A 136 30.46 3.04 41.01
N LEU A 137 30.55 4.31 41.43
CA LEU A 137 31.81 5.09 41.51
C LEU A 137 32.26 5.35 42.96
N LYS A 138 31.71 4.60 43.91
CA LYS A 138 32.16 4.59 45.31
C LYS A 138 32.27 3.13 45.75
N ALA A 139 33.33 2.47 45.32
CA ALA A 139 33.85 1.24 45.90
C ALA A 139 35.38 1.31 45.74
#